data_AF-A0A7V9EQ74-F1
#
_entry.id   AF-A0A7V9EQ74-F1
#
_cell.length_a   1.000
_cell.length_b   1.000
_cell.length_c   1.000
_cell.angle_alpha   90.00
_cell.angle_beta   90.00
_cell.angle_gamma   90.00
#
_symmetry.space_group_name_H-M   'P 1'
#
loop_
_entity.id
_entity.type
_entity.pdbx_description
1 polymer ?
#
loop_
_entity_poly.entity_id
_entity_poly.type
_entity_poly.pdbx_seq_one_letter_code
_entity_poly.pdbx_strand_id
1 'polypeptide(L)'
;MAIFKTPPGRGLADGQWLGYQWDDPEIVALDKCRYDVGVEVPGTTRADGEVSINAFSLCLVAEVEIAGSIELELRALDWLYLTWLPSSGYAPAHQPGFRGL
;
A
#
# COMPACT_ATOMS: atom_id res chain seq x y z
N MET A 1 8.05 -8.22 -4.17
CA MET A 1 6.69 -7.67 -4.32
C MET A 1 6.53 -7.13 -5.74
N ALA A 2 5.43 -7.42 -6.43
CA ALA A 2 5.18 -6.93 -7.79
C ALA A 2 4.01 -5.94 -7.76
N ILE A 3 4.15 -4.81 -8.43
CA ILE A 3 3.06 -3.84 -8.62
C ILE A 3 2.44 -4.10 -9.99
N PHE A 4 1.16 -4.45 -9.99
CA PHE A 4 0.38 -4.73 -11.18
C PHE A 4 -0.37 -3.48 -11.65
N LYS A 5 -0.30 -3.28 -12.96
CA LYS A 5 -1.47 -2.94 -13.76
C LYS A 5 -1.77 -4.22 -14.57
N THR A 6 -2.53 -5.16 -14.02
CA THR A 6 -2.50 -6.57 -14.47
C THR A 6 -3.13 -6.74 -15.86
N PRO A 7 -2.49 -7.46 -16.80
CA PRO A 7 -3.19 -8.32 -17.74
C PRO A 7 -3.51 -9.67 -17.07
N PRO A 8 -4.68 -10.29 -17.33
CA PRO A 8 -5.07 -11.57 -16.74
C PRO A 8 -4.17 -12.74 -17.22
N GLY A 9 -3.81 -13.69 -16.32
CA GLY A 9 -3.27 -15.01 -16.72
C GLY A 9 -2.08 -15.61 -15.96
N ARG A 10 -1.56 -15.01 -14.88
CA ARG A 10 -0.32 -15.50 -14.22
C ARG A 10 -0.50 -16.48 -13.05
N GLY A 11 -1.73 -16.88 -12.72
CA GLY A 11 -1.99 -17.80 -11.59
C GLY A 11 -1.66 -17.23 -10.22
N LEU A 12 -1.68 -15.90 -10.07
CA LEU A 12 -1.37 -15.19 -8.82
C LEU A 12 -2.64 -14.73 -8.07
N ALA A 13 -3.81 -15.27 -8.44
CA ALA A 13 -5.08 -14.83 -7.89
C ALA A 13 -5.15 -15.04 -6.37
N ASP A 14 -4.58 -16.15 -5.88
CA ASP A 14 -4.60 -16.53 -4.46
C ASP A 14 -3.43 -15.92 -3.65
N GLY A 15 -2.66 -15.01 -4.24
CA GLY A 15 -1.54 -14.34 -3.57
C GLY A 15 -2.00 -13.27 -2.58
N GLN A 16 -1.07 -12.77 -1.75
CA GLN A 16 -1.33 -11.60 -0.92
C GLN A 16 -1.41 -10.35 -1.80
N TRP A 17 -2.61 -9.80 -1.94
CA TRP A 17 -2.84 -8.55 -2.64
C TRP A 17 -2.73 -7.37 -1.69
N LEU A 18 -2.17 -6.29 -2.20
CA LEU A 18 -1.90 -5.08 -1.43
C LEU A 18 -2.24 -3.85 -2.26
N GLY A 19 -2.94 -2.90 -1.66
CA GLY A 19 -3.14 -1.56 -2.20
C GLY A 19 -2.10 -0.60 -1.61
N TYR A 20 -1.46 0.20 -2.45
CA TYR A 20 -0.48 1.23 -2.04
C TYR A 20 -1.04 2.61 -2.28
N GLN A 21 -0.89 3.47 -1.28
CA GLN A 21 -1.24 4.87 -1.33
C GLN A 21 0.01 5.70 -1.12
N TRP A 22 0.38 6.46 -2.16
CA TRP A 22 1.53 7.38 -2.10
C TRP A 22 1.14 8.76 -1.61
N ASP A 23 -0.09 9.17 -1.92
CA ASP A 23 -0.56 10.53 -1.73
C ASP A 23 -1.76 10.56 -0.79
N ASP A 24 -1.81 11.61 0.01
CA ASP A 24 -2.96 11.96 0.82
C ASP A 24 -3.93 12.81 -0.03
N PRO A 25 -5.18 12.38 -0.28
CA PRO A 25 -6.14 13.13 -1.08
C PRO A 25 -6.61 14.43 -0.43
N GLU A 26 -6.34 14.67 0.86
CA GLU A 26 -6.58 15.96 1.50
C GLU A 26 -5.49 16.99 1.15
N ILE A 27 -4.32 16.52 0.71
CA ILE A 27 -3.16 17.35 0.36
C ILE A 27 -2.96 17.41 -1.18
N VAL A 28 -3.11 16.28 -1.85
CA VAL A 28 -2.93 16.11 -3.30
C VAL A 28 -4.29 15.99 -3.95
N ALA A 29 -4.51 16.76 -5.03
CA ALA A 29 -5.76 16.66 -5.79
C ALA A 29 -6.04 15.21 -6.21
N LEU A 30 -7.28 14.75 -6.06
CA LEU A 30 -7.64 13.34 -6.23
C LEU A 30 -7.23 12.75 -7.60
N ASP A 31 -7.34 13.55 -8.66
CA ASP A 31 -6.96 13.17 -10.03
C ASP A 31 -5.45 13.05 -10.25
N LYS A 32 -4.66 13.52 -9.28
CA LYS A 32 -3.19 13.43 -9.27
C LYS A 32 -2.66 12.45 -8.23
N CYS A 33 -3.52 11.96 -7.34
CA CYS A 33 -3.12 10.95 -6.37
C CYS A 33 -2.68 9.68 -7.09
N ARG A 34 -1.56 9.12 -6.65
CA ARG A 34 -1.04 7.85 -7.12
C ARG A 34 -1.47 6.72 -6.20
N TYR A 35 -2.19 5.78 -6.79
CA TYR A 35 -2.54 4.51 -6.18
C TYR A 35 -2.00 3.37 -7.04
N ASP A 36 -1.34 2.43 -6.39
CA ASP A 36 -0.83 1.22 -7.03
C ASP A 36 -1.50 -0.01 -6.41
N VAL A 37 -1.69 -1.08 -7.17
CA VAL A 37 -2.12 -2.38 -6.65
C VAL A 37 -1.03 -3.41 -6.93
N GLY A 38 -0.72 -4.25 -5.96
CA GLY A 38 0.34 -5.24 -6.06
C GLY A 38 -0.09 -6.60 -5.56
N VAL A 39 0.63 -7.63 -5.98
CA VAL A 39 0.62 -8.96 -5.37
C VAL A 39 2.03 -9.29 -4.93
N GLU A 40 2.15 -9.93 -3.77
CA GLU A 40 3.43 -10.46 -3.36
C GLU A 40 3.88 -11.57 -4.32
N VAL A 41 5.16 -11.54 -4.69
CA VAL A 41 5.76 -12.52 -5.59
C VAL A 41 7.16 -12.87 -5.09
N PRO A 42 7.67 -14.08 -5.41
CA PRO A 42 9.06 -14.44 -5.11
C PRO A 42 10.05 -13.42 -5.67
N GLY A 43 11.16 -13.20 -4.97
CA GLY A 43 12.20 -12.24 -5.39
C GLY A 43 12.88 -12.57 -6.73
N THR A 44 12.71 -13.79 -7.23
CA THR A 44 13.19 -14.24 -8.55
C THR A 44 12.24 -13.89 -9.70
N THR A 45 11.07 -13.33 -9.40
CA THR A 45 10.04 -13.00 -10.40
C THR A 45 10.51 -11.89 -11.32
N ARG A 46 10.23 -12.04 -12.63
CA ARG A 46 10.52 -11.01 -13.63
C ARG A 46 9.24 -10.34 -14.11
N ALA A 47 9.29 -9.01 -14.17
CA ALA A 47 8.28 -8.19 -14.84
C ALA A 47 8.32 -8.42 -16.36
N ASP A 48 7.17 -8.18 -17.00
CA ASP A 48 7.02 -8.13 -18.46
C ASP A 48 5.87 -7.17 -18.79
N GLY A 49 5.93 -6.54 -19.96
CA GLY A 49 4.95 -5.57 -20.42
C GLY A 49 4.77 -4.38 -19.46
N GLU A 50 3.51 -4.08 -19.12
CA GLU A 50 3.14 -2.95 -18.25
C GLU A 50 3.26 -3.23 -16.74
N VAL A 51 3.73 -4.43 -16.36
CA VAL A 51 3.90 -4.81 -14.96
C VAL A 51 5.28 -4.40 -14.47
N SER A 52 5.37 -3.87 -13.25
CA SER A 52 6.65 -3.50 -12.63
C SER A 52 6.93 -4.35 -11.39
N ILE A 53 8.20 -4.60 -11.10
CA ILE A 53 8.63 -5.17 -9.82
C ILE A 53 9.12 -4.03 -8.94
N ASN A 54 8.58 -3.93 -7.73
CA ASN A 54 9.05 -2.97 -6.74
C ASN A 54 9.53 -3.70 -5.48
N ALA A 55 10.71 -3.35 -5.03
CA ALA A 55 11.25 -3.82 -3.77
C ALA A 55 11.24 -2.66 -2.78
N PHE A 56 10.62 -2.89 -1.62
CA PHE A 56 10.64 -1.93 -0.51
C PHE A 56 11.83 -2.25 0.38
N SER A 57 12.51 -1.20 0.84
CA SER A 57 13.56 -1.37 1.83
C SER A 57 12.93 -1.83 3.13
N LEU A 58 13.61 -2.73 3.85
CA LEU A 58 13.22 -3.12 5.21
C LEU A 58 13.02 -1.86 6.05
N CYS A 59 11.84 -1.76 6.67
CA CYS A 59 11.44 -0.64 7.49
C CYS A 59 10.62 -1.13 8.68
N LEU A 60 10.54 -0.28 9.72
CA LEU A 60 9.55 -0.48 10.77
C LEU A 60 8.19 -0.04 10.25
N VAL A 61 7.18 -0.87 10.47
CA VAL A 61 5.80 -0.61 10.07
C VAL A 61 4.95 -0.42 11.32
N ALA A 62 4.15 0.64 11.34
CA ALA A 62 3.04 0.77 12.26
C ALA A 62 1.80 0.17 11.60
N GLU A 63 1.24 -0.87 12.21
CA GLU A 63 0.13 -1.64 11.67
C GLU A 63 -1.09 -1.53 12.57
N VAL A 64 -2.27 -1.39 11.96
CA VAL A 64 -3.56 -1.45 12.64
C VAL A 64 -4.43 -2.46 11.90
N GLU A 65 -4.77 -3.54 12.59
CA GLU A 65 -5.72 -4.53 12.08
C GLU A 65 -7.15 -4.04 12.35
N ILE A 66 -7.96 -4.00 11.30
CA ILE A 66 -9.37 -3.62 11.37
C ILE A 66 -10.22 -4.62 10.59
N ALA A 67 -11.46 -4.80 11.04
CA ALA A 67 -12.47 -5.57 10.32
C ALA A 67 -13.74 -4.74 10.23
N GLY A 68 -14.05 -4.22 9.03
CA GLY A 68 -15.19 -3.33 8.85
C GLY A 68 -15.26 -2.72 7.46
N SER A 69 -16.01 -1.62 7.35
CA SER A 69 -16.21 -0.90 6.09
C SER A 69 -15.06 0.06 5.79
N ILE A 70 -15.06 0.62 4.57
CA ILE A 70 -14.08 1.62 4.14
C ILE A 70 -14.07 2.86 5.03
N GLU A 71 -15.20 3.23 5.63
CA GLU A 71 -15.28 4.34 6.57
C GLU A 71 -14.52 4.06 7.87
N LEU A 72 -14.46 2.80 8.32
CA LEU A 72 -13.61 2.42 9.45
C LEU A 72 -12.13 2.49 9.08
N GLU A 73 -11.79 2.10 7.85
CA GLU A 73 -10.42 2.22 7.33
C GLU A 73 -9.94 3.67 7.30
N LEU A 74 -10.74 4.58 6.74
CA LEU A 74 -10.42 6.01 6.72
C LEU A 74 -10.23 6.57 8.14
N ARG A 75 -11.11 6.20 9.07
CA ARG A 75 -10.97 6.60 10.48
C ARG A 75 -9.73 6.02 11.16
N ALA A 76 -9.34 4.81 10.81
CA ALA A 76 -8.12 4.18 11.34
C ALA A 76 -6.87 4.89 10.80
N LEU A 77 -6.87 5.28 9.53
CA LEU A 77 -5.81 6.10 8.92
C LEU A 77 -5.72 7.47 9.60
N ASP A 78 -6.85 8.17 9.78
CA ASP A 78 -6.90 9.45 10.49
C ASP A 78 -6.33 9.31 11.90
N TRP A 79 -6.75 8.28 12.64
CA TRP A 79 -6.24 8.02 13.97
C TRP A 79 -4.72 7.76 13.98
N LEU A 80 -4.23 6.96 13.03
CA LEU A 80 -2.82 6.61 12.93
C LEU A 80 -1.97 7.88 12.69
N TYR A 81 -2.36 8.74 11.75
CA TYR A 81 -1.61 9.94 11.38
C TYR A 81 -1.82 11.13 12.30
N LEU A 82 -3.03 11.34 12.81
CA LEU A 82 -3.38 12.55 13.57
C LEU A 82 -3.32 12.34 15.09
N THR A 83 -3.37 11.10 15.57
CA THR A 83 -3.37 10.80 17.02
C THR A 83 -2.17 9.98 17.45
N TRP A 84 -1.94 8.81 16.84
CA TRP A 84 -0.87 7.92 17.25
C TRP A 84 0.50 8.47 16.85
N LEU A 85 0.71 8.75 15.56
CA LEU A 85 2.02 9.14 15.01
C LEU A 85 2.63 10.36 15.72
N PRO A 86 1.89 11.46 16.01
CA PRO A 86 2.46 12.64 16.67
C PRO A 86 3.00 12.38 18.09
N SER A 87 2.49 11.34 18.77
CA SER A 87 2.92 10.96 20.11
C SER A 87 3.87 9.76 20.15
N SER A 88 4.09 9.12 19.00
CA SER A 88 4.78 7.83 18.90
C SER A 88 6.32 7.93 19.00
N GLY A 89 6.89 9.10 18.72
CA GLY A 89 8.33 9.29 18.59
C GLY A 89 8.93 8.79 17.26
N TYR A 90 8.10 8.33 16.33
CA TYR A 90 8.50 7.90 14.99
C TYR A 90 8.15 8.93 13.91
N ALA A 91 8.76 8.79 12.73
CA ALA A 91 8.43 9.56 11.54
C ALA A 91 8.19 8.61 10.36
N PRO A 92 7.25 8.93 9.44
CA PRO A 92 7.04 8.14 8.23
C PRO A 92 8.31 8.06 7.38
N ALA A 93 8.56 6.88 6.81
CA ALA A 93 9.59 6.73 5.79
C ALA A 93 9.09 7.32 4.45
N HIS A 94 10.01 7.56 3.52
CA HIS A 94 9.66 7.91 2.13
C HIS A 94 9.21 6.66 1.34
N GLN A 95 8.11 6.07 1.81
CA GLN A 95 7.47 4.85 1.31
C GLN A 95 5.94 5.04 1.37
N PRO A 96 5.16 4.34 0.52
CA PRO A 96 3.71 4.44 0.55
C PRO A 96 3.13 3.77 1.81
N GLY A 97 1.97 4.24 2.23
CA GLY A 97 1.09 3.42 3.07
C GLY A 97 0.57 2.23 2.27
N PHE A 98 0.31 1.10 2.94
CA PHE A 98 -0.20 -0.09 2.28
C PHE A 98 -1.31 -0.77 3.10
N ARG A 99 -2.21 -1.47 2.41
CA ARG A 99 -3.32 -2.23 3.00
C ARG A 99 -3.48 -3.59 2.32
N GLY A 100 -3.96 -4.59 3.05
CA GLY A 100 -4.45 -5.86 2.49
C GLY A 100 -5.70 -5.67 1.64
N LEU A 101 -5.81 -6.41 0.54
CA LEU A 101 -7.01 -6.48 -0.33
C LEU A 101 -7.61 -7.88 -0.32
#